data_AF-A0A0G0P673-F1
#
_entry.id   AF-A0A0G0P673-F1
#
_cell.length_a   1.000
_cell.length_b   1.000
_cell.length_c   1.000
_cell.angle_alpha   90.00
_cell.angle_beta   90.00
_cell.angle_gamma   90.00
#
_symmetry.space_group_name_H-M   'P 1'
#
loop_
_entity.id
_entity.type
_entity.pdbx_description
1 polymer ?
#
loop_
_entity_poly.entity_id
_entity_poly.type
_entity_poly.pdbx_seq_one_letter_code
_entity_poly.pdbx_strand_id
1 'polypeptide(L)'
;MTKRHSPHKKHMEHPLAIKFSNSILDQLDELVKDTQPVLETEKGSLFYSDKLPLVAIKIKIPISQYLDFIKSQDHDVRPRLANVVPVSNRNFEIVINTPLVVVGEQIEIEGRKVILI
;
A
#
# COMPACT_ATOMS: atom_id res chain seq x y z
N MET A 1 0.75 53.03 -12.32
CA MET A 1 0.59 51.91 -13.28
C MET A 1 1.73 50.92 -12.99
N THR A 2 1.46 49.85 -12.22
CA THR A 2 1.45 48.42 -12.64
C THR A 2 2.83 47.89 -13.05
N LYS A 3 3.39 46.79 -12.52
CA LYS A 3 2.80 45.56 -11.95
C LYS A 3 3.73 44.98 -10.88
N ARG A 4 3.17 44.50 -9.76
CA ARG A 4 3.85 43.58 -8.83
C ARG A 4 3.75 42.18 -9.43
N HIS A 5 4.88 41.55 -9.73
CA HIS A 5 4.92 40.12 -10.06
C HIS A 5 4.76 39.32 -8.77
N SER A 6 3.58 38.75 -8.56
CA SER A 6 3.37 37.66 -7.60
C SER A 6 4.01 36.39 -8.17
N PRO A 7 4.84 35.65 -7.42
CA PRO A 7 5.26 34.34 -7.85
C PRO A 7 4.05 33.41 -7.77
N HIS A 8 3.75 32.72 -8.88
CA HIS A 8 2.84 31.59 -8.90
C HIS A 8 3.27 30.60 -7.81
N LYS A 9 2.49 30.53 -6.72
CA LYS A 9 2.52 29.37 -5.84
C LYS A 9 2.20 28.16 -6.73
N LYS A 10 3.21 27.33 -6.99
CA LYS A 10 2.98 25.96 -7.45
C LYS A 10 1.98 25.38 -6.46
N HIS A 11 0.76 25.10 -6.92
CA HIS A 11 -0.12 24.20 -6.22
C HIS A 11 0.67 22.90 -6.08
N MET A 12 1.26 22.69 -4.90
CA MET A 12 1.63 21.35 -4.49
C MET A 12 0.31 20.61 -4.44
N GLU A 13 0.02 19.85 -5.49
CA GLU A 13 -0.91 18.75 -5.40
C GLU A 13 -0.34 17.83 -4.32
N HIS A 14 -0.72 18.07 -3.07
CA HIS A 14 -0.56 17.06 -2.04
C HIS A 14 -1.38 15.88 -2.57
N PRO A 15 -0.76 14.73 -2.89
CA PRO A 15 -1.56 13.55 -3.15
C PRO A 15 -2.42 13.38 -1.90
N LEU A 16 -3.74 13.35 -2.07
CA LEU A 16 -4.70 13.14 -0.98
C LEU A 16 -4.18 11.94 -0.19
N ALA A 17 -3.63 12.20 1.01
CA ALA A 17 -3.12 11.15 1.84
C ALA A 17 -4.33 10.35 2.30
N ILE A 18 -4.56 9.20 1.67
CA ILE A 18 -5.65 8.29 2.04
C ILE A 18 -5.43 7.94 3.52
N LYS A 19 -6.50 8.11 4.31
CA LYS A 19 -6.52 7.73 5.72
C LYS A 19 -7.66 6.76 5.93
N PHE A 20 -7.35 5.62 6.55
CA PHE A 20 -8.35 4.66 6.98
C PHE A 20 -8.86 5.01 8.38
N SER A 21 -10.13 4.71 8.66
CA SER A 21 -10.66 4.82 10.01
C SER A 21 -9.98 3.80 10.93
N ASN A 22 -9.93 4.10 12.24
CA ASN A 22 -9.39 3.15 13.21
C ASN A 22 -10.16 1.82 13.18
N SER A 23 -11.49 1.84 13.00
CA SER A 23 -12.29 0.63 12.91
C SER A 23 -11.90 -0.31 11.77
N ILE A 24 -11.42 0.23 10.64
CA ILE A 24 -10.92 -0.57 9.51
C ILE A 24 -9.53 -1.11 9.85
N LEU A 25 -8.67 -0.28 10.43
CA LEU A 25 -7.33 -0.69 10.84
C LEU A 25 -7.37 -1.74 11.95
N ASP A 26 -8.33 -1.67 12.87
CA ASP A 26 -8.53 -2.64 13.95
C ASP A 26 -8.94 -4.00 13.38
N GLN A 27 -9.87 -4.04 12.42
CA GLN A 27 -10.25 -5.27 11.72
C GLN A 27 -9.08 -5.90 10.95
N LEU A 28 -8.24 -5.10 10.30
CA LEU A 28 -7.04 -5.60 9.64
C LEU A 28 -5.99 -6.07 10.65
N ASP A 29 -5.90 -5.44 11.81
CA ASP A 29 -4.99 -5.84 12.89
C ASP A 29 -5.38 -7.19 13.48
N GLU A 30 -6.68 -7.42 13.70
CA GLU A 30 -7.25 -8.71 14.10
C GLU A 30 -6.99 -9.78 13.03
N LEU A 31 -7.22 -9.47 11.75
CA LEU A 31 -6.92 -10.38 10.64
C LEU A 31 -5.46 -10.86 10.68
N VAL A 32 -4.51 -9.94 10.85
CA VAL A 32 -3.07 -10.25 10.86
C VAL A 32 -2.67 -11.10 12.08
N LYS A 33 -3.39 -10.97 13.21
CA LYS A 33 -3.16 -11.77 14.41
C LYS A 33 -3.75 -13.17 14.32
N ASP A 34 -4.95 -13.28 13.75
CA ASP A 34 -5.77 -14.48 13.87
C ASP A 34 -5.63 -15.43 12.68
N THR A 35 -4.99 -14.99 11.60
CA THR A 35 -4.89 -15.75 10.35
C THR A 35 -3.45 -15.97 9.89
N GLN A 36 -3.27 -16.95 9.02
CA GLN A 36 -2.01 -17.13 8.29
C GLN A 36 -1.98 -16.25 7.05
N PRO A 37 -0.79 -15.77 6.63
CA PRO A 37 -0.67 -15.00 5.41
C PRO A 37 -1.04 -15.86 4.19
N VAL A 38 -1.69 -15.23 3.21
CA VAL A 38 -2.00 -15.88 1.92
C VAL A 38 -0.77 -15.97 1.03
N LEU A 39 0.22 -15.10 1.24
CA LEU A 39 1.51 -15.13 0.58
C LEU A 39 2.59 -14.67 1.56
N GLU A 40 3.71 -15.38 1.58
CA GLU A 40 4.82 -15.15 2.50
C GLU A 40 6.13 -15.10 1.71
N THR A 41 6.89 -14.03 1.87
CA THR A 41 8.19 -13.84 1.22
C THR A 41 9.25 -13.38 2.21
N GLU A 42 10.46 -13.15 1.72
CA GLU A 42 11.55 -12.52 2.48
C GLU A 42 11.27 -11.03 2.80
N LYS A 43 10.44 -10.35 2.00
CA LYS A 43 10.18 -8.91 2.17
C LYS A 43 8.97 -8.63 3.04
N GLY A 44 8.04 -9.57 3.12
CA GLY A 44 6.86 -9.44 3.98
C GLY A 44 5.86 -10.57 3.81
N SER A 45 4.75 -10.40 4.50
CA SER A 45 3.62 -11.33 4.54
C SER A 45 2.36 -10.58 4.13
N LEU A 46 1.59 -11.15 3.21
CA LEU A 46 0.34 -10.57 2.69
C LEU A 46 -0.85 -11.25 3.35
N PHE A 47 -1.75 -10.44 3.90
CA PHE A 47 -2.99 -10.88 4.54
C PHE A 47 -4.19 -10.30 3.80
N TYR A 48 -5.09 -11.17 3.39
CA TYR A 48 -6.27 -10.81 2.62
C TYR A 48 -7.52 -10.89 3.50
N SER A 49 -8.34 -9.84 3.49
CA SER A 49 -9.64 -9.86 4.17
C SER A 49 -10.72 -10.33 3.20
N ASP A 50 -11.54 -11.28 3.62
CA ASP A 50 -12.77 -11.69 2.93
C ASP A 50 -13.93 -10.68 3.12
N LYS A 51 -13.83 -9.83 4.15
CA LYS A 51 -14.86 -8.85 4.55
C LYS A 51 -14.59 -7.44 4.05
N LEU A 52 -13.31 -7.09 3.88
CA LEU A 52 -12.88 -5.76 3.45
C LEU A 52 -12.18 -5.88 2.09
N PRO A 53 -12.45 -4.97 1.13
CA PRO A 53 -11.75 -4.94 -0.15
C PRO A 53 -10.35 -4.31 0.00
N LEU A 54 -9.61 -4.71 1.03
CA LEU A 54 -8.31 -4.18 1.45
C LEU A 54 -7.39 -5.33 1.81
N VAL A 55 -6.09 -5.08 1.65
CA VAL A 55 -5.04 -6.04 2.01
C VAL A 55 -4.11 -5.39 3.01
N ALA A 56 -3.72 -6.16 4.02
CA ALA A 56 -2.67 -5.78 4.96
C ALA A 56 -1.37 -6.48 4.57
N ILE A 57 -0.26 -5.73 4.58
CA ILE A 57 1.07 -6.29 4.42
C ILE A 57 1.87 -6.00 5.68
N LYS A 58 2.37 -7.08 6.28
CA LYS A 58 3.36 -7.04 7.35
C LYS A 58 4.74 -7.15 6.75
N ILE A 59 5.51 -6.07 6.76
CA ILE A 59 6.85 -6.05 6.13
C ILE A 59 7.90 -6.62 7.09
N LYS A 60 8.89 -7.32 6.54
CA LYS A 60 10.05 -7.86 7.28
C LYS A 60 11.31 -7.01 7.12
N ILE A 61 11.24 -6.00 6.25
CA ILE A 61 12.29 -5.03 5.96
C ILE A 61 11.86 -3.63 6.42
N PRO A 62 12.80 -2.68 6.63
CA PRO A 62 12.44 -1.31 6.94
C PRO A 62 11.50 -0.70 5.90
N ILE A 63 10.51 0.09 6.36
CA ILE A 63 9.50 0.68 5.47
C ILE A 63 10.11 1.55 4.36
N SER A 64 11.23 2.22 4.63
CA SER A 64 11.97 2.97 3.60
C SER A 64 12.48 2.05 2.48
N GLN A 65 13.08 0.92 2.84
CA GLN A 65 13.57 -0.07 1.89
C GLN A 65 12.41 -0.71 1.11
N TYR A 66 11.28 -0.95 1.76
CA TYR A 66 10.07 -1.43 1.10
C TYR A 66 9.58 -0.44 0.03
N LEU A 67 9.47 0.85 0.38
CA LEU A 67 9.03 1.87 -0.57
C LEU A 67 10.01 2.05 -1.73
N ASP A 68 11.32 1.91 -1.47
CA ASP A 68 12.34 1.96 -2.52
C ASP A 68 12.28 0.73 -3.43
N PHE A 69 12.01 -0.46 -2.87
CA PHE A 69 11.74 -1.68 -3.62
C PHE A 69 10.53 -1.54 -4.55
N ILE A 70 9.42 -0.97 -4.07
CA ILE A 70 8.25 -0.73 -4.91
C ILE A 70 8.60 0.26 -6.04
N LYS A 71 9.34 1.32 -5.74
CA LYS A 71 9.76 2.31 -6.75
C LYS A 71 10.77 1.78 -7.76
N SER A 72 11.53 0.73 -7.43
CA SER A 72 12.51 0.14 -8.34
C SER A 72 11.91 -0.83 -9.35
N GLN A 73 10.69 -1.33 -9.12
CA GLN A 73 9.99 -2.27 -10.02
C GLN A 73 9.75 -1.67 -11.41
N ASP A 74 9.77 -2.48 -12.46
CA ASP A 74 9.36 -2.03 -13.80
C ASP A 74 7.91 -1.52 -13.81
N HIS A 75 7.63 -0.54 -14.67
CA HIS A 75 6.32 0.11 -14.72
C HIS A 75 5.15 -0.86 -14.90
N ASP A 76 5.37 -1.99 -15.59
CA ASP A 76 4.34 -2.99 -15.89
C ASP A 76 3.95 -3.86 -14.69
N VAL A 77 4.85 -4.00 -13.70
CA VAL A 77 4.64 -4.82 -12.49
C VAL A 77 4.64 -3.98 -11.21
N ARG A 78 4.83 -2.67 -11.33
CA ARG A 78 4.80 -1.74 -10.22
C ARG A 78 3.36 -1.44 -9.81
N PRO A 79 2.98 -1.60 -8.53
CA PRO A 79 1.68 -1.12 -8.07
C PRO A 79 1.59 0.40 -8.18
N ARG A 80 0.37 0.92 -8.37
CA ARG A 80 0.16 2.37 -8.26
C ARG A 80 0.49 2.81 -6.84
N LEU A 81 1.46 3.72 -6.69
CA LEU A 81 1.91 4.19 -5.37
C LEU A 81 0.78 4.78 -4.53
N ALA A 82 -0.25 5.35 -5.16
CA ALA A 82 -1.44 5.84 -4.47
C ALA A 82 -2.23 4.75 -3.74
N ASN A 83 -2.08 3.49 -4.13
CA ASN A 83 -2.74 2.35 -3.48
C ASN A 83 -1.90 1.77 -2.34
N VAL A 84 -0.62 2.14 -2.22
CA VAL A 84 0.28 1.63 -1.17
C VAL A 84 0.28 2.64 -0.03
N VAL A 85 -0.46 2.34 1.04
CA VAL A 85 -0.70 3.28 2.14
C VAL A 85 0.02 2.81 3.40
N PRO A 86 1.10 3.50 3.82
CA PRO A 86 1.73 3.27 5.11
C PRO A 86 0.79 3.51 6.28
N VAL A 87 0.87 2.65 7.28
CA VAL A 87 0.21 2.82 8.57
C VAL A 87 1.22 2.69 9.71
N SER A 88 0.84 3.07 10.92
CA SER A 88 1.72 3.02 12.09
C SER A 88 0.96 2.51 13.31
N ASN A 89 1.69 1.96 14.28
CA ASN A 89 1.16 1.41 15.54
C ASN A 89 0.17 0.25 15.34
N ARG A 90 0.43 -0.62 14.37
CA ARG A 90 -0.35 -1.82 14.04
C ARG A 90 0.59 -3.02 13.91
N ASN A 91 0.03 -4.23 13.83
CA ASN A 91 0.75 -5.49 13.59
C ASN A 91 1.18 -5.69 12.13
N PHE A 92 0.96 -4.68 11.31
CA PHE A 92 1.30 -4.57 9.89
C PHE A 92 1.62 -3.11 9.56
N GLU A 93 2.28 -2.86 8.44
CA GLU A 93 2.84 -1.54 8.12
C GLU A 93 2.24 -0.92 6.87
N ILE A 94 1.60 -1.71 6.00
CA ILE A 94 1.07 -1.24 4.72
C ILE A 94 -0.36 -1.74 4.52
N VAL A 95 -1.24 -0.87 4.05
CA VAL A 95 -2.54 -1.23 3.46
C VAL A 95 -2.48 -1.05 1.96
N ILE A 96 -2.97 -2.04 1.21
CA ILE A 96 -3.21 -1.89 -0.22
C ILE A 96 -4.66 -1.49 -0.43
N ASN A 97 -4.87 -0.25 -0.88
CA ASN A 97 -6.18 0.35 -1.12
C ASN A 97 -6.76 -0.02 -2.50
N THR A 98 -6.67 -1.29 -2.86
CA THR A 98 -7.30 -1.80 -4.07
C THR A 98 -7.55 -3.30 -3.92
N PRO A 99 -8.65 -3.82 -4.48
CA PRO A 99 -8.83 -5.26 -4.61
C PRO A 99 -7.65 -5.88 -5.37
N LEU A 100 -7.20 -7.03 -4.89
CA LEU A 100 -6.21 -7.86 -5.56
C LEU A 100 -6.62 -9.32 -5.50
N VAL A 101 -6.00 -10.13 -6.36
CA VAL A 101 -6.14 -11.59 -6.39
C VAL A 101 -4.75 -12.19 -6.24
N VAL A 102 -4.66 -13.29 -5.51
CA VAL A 102 -3.44 -14.12 -5.44
C VAL A 102 -3.67 -15.37 -6.28
N VAL A 103 -2.87 -15.56 -7.32
CA VAL A 103 -2.93 -16.70 -8.24
C VAL A 103 -1.60 -17.47 -8.13
N GLY A 104 -1.60 -18.55 -7.35
CA GLY A 104 -0.37 -19.23 -6.97
C GLY A 104 0.51 -18.28 -6.14
N GLU A 105 1.72 -18.00 -6.62
CA GLU A 105 2.67 -17.06 -5.98
C GLU A 105 2.62 -15.65 -6.59
N GLN A 106 1.67 -15.37 -7.47
CA GLN A 106 1.57 -14.09 -8.18
C GLN A 106 0.42 -13.26 -7.63
N ILE A 107 0.63 -11.94 -7.58
CA ILE A 107 -0.38 -10.97 -7.18
C ILE A 107 -0.87 -10.26 -8.42
N GLU A 108 -2.19 -10.13 -8.56
CA GLU A 108 -2.83 -9.40 -9.65
C GLU A 108 -3.73 -8.29 -9.12
N ILE A 109 -3.60 -7.09 -9.70
CA ILE A 109 -4.46 -5.93 -9.47
C ILE A 109 -5.07 -5.54 -10.82
N GLU A 110 -6.40 -5.49 -10.92
CA GLU A 110 -7.11 -5.14 -12.16
C GLU A 110 -6.66 -5.99 -13.38
N GLY A 111 -6.36 -7.27 -13.15
CA GLY A 111 -5.88 -8.19 -14.20
C GLY A 111 -4.43 -7.96 -14.65
N ARG A 112 -3.66 -7.16 -13.90
CA ARG A 112 -2.23 -6.94 -14.13
C ARG A 112 -1.41 -7.53 -13.01
N LYS A 113 -0.34 -8.22 -13.36
CA LYS A 113 0.63 -8.72 -12.39
C LYS A 113 1.29 -7.55 -11.68
N VAL A 114 1.42 -7.66 -10.37
CA VAL A 114 2.15 -6.70 -9.55
C VAL A 114 3.09 -7.41 -8.60
N ILE A 115 4.17 -6.73 -8.23
CA ILE A 115 5.10 -7.19 -7.22
C ILE A 115 4.92 -6.31 -5.98
N LEU A 116 4.43 -6.93 -4.89
CA LEU A 116 4.19 -6.23 -3.61
C LEU A 116 5.12 -6.66 -2.49
N ILE A 117 5.57 -7.92 -2.48
CA ILE A 117 6.46 -8.55 -1.48
C ILE A 117 7.30 -9.63 -2.15
#